data_AF-A0A427FQS9-F1
#
_entry.id   AF-A0A427FQS9-F1
#
_cell.length_a   1.000
_cell.length_b   1.000
_cell.length_c   1.000
_cell.angle_alpha   90.00
_cell.angle_beta   90.00
_cell.angle_gamma   90.00
#
_symmetry.space_group_name_H-M   'P 1'
#
loop_
_entity.id
_entity.type
_entity.pdbx_description
1 polymer ?
#
loop_
_entity_poly.entity_id
_entity_poly.type
_entity_poly.pdbx_seq_one_letter_code
_entity_poly.pdbx_strand_id
1 'polypeptide(L)'
;MSAQHRALLEEPEVPDLNEYDEVDLTALGDRNLMTYIKYTGMQDGDFVRPRWVGASPSGEAFDDVTAQLQVGPEDVANGLEVTIRNDRLRAAEGGWAFYSYQVNDGQESLRKFCYVGLRARTEPETLSVLHALPSHGLTLQPGALPAGGAITMLVAPYQAMQVDDTITLQLVGYDEDGVEDSVWSRTLTVTKDHFDKIPLSADVPKNWFGFLEKGYMEGFYRIDLVDGGSVDSPLQRWEIDSKATLPDLLAAPRIEGHSEGDPLDPTQFRNGLAIAVPAYPGMQVSDHVVLHWRSPAGDLVQAARVDPSSLAAGSLFFRVPVENVMQNAGSSVRLSYLYGRKGGNLSSSELQVTVALIRSLPAADVRGAIPEGPADAGRIPGLEAKDGVYVVVPADTLAPGELAEVHWMGQSALGQYIAKEPVSPANPLRFFIPKDYVPANFGRGEKDESRRFQVFYRLIGATGQVDSAPYNLRITPVPSTSYPQITCTQADAGGLSLAKVPAAGADLALGTWLFGKQGQLLTVVVSGVTATGEVEEVILDSAPVTAEQAENGVRAKLPKAFLEGLIRGESFTISPRLSFDGGVYFTPFRSITLTLNR
;
A
#
# COMPACT_ATOMS: atom_id res chain seq x y z
N MET A 1 -4.90 77.11 32.81
CA MET A 1 -3.70 76.63 33.51
C MET A 1 -3.24 75.39 32.77
N SER A 2 -2.12 75.47 32.05
CA SER A 2 -1.61 74.37 31.23
C SER A 2 -1.05 73.28 32.14
N ALA A 3 -1.49 72.04 31.91
CA ALA A 3 -0.77 70.87 32.36
C ALA A 3 0.55 70.82 31.59
N GLN A 4 1.65 71.22 32.24
CA GLN A 4 2.98 70.90 31.74
C GLN A 4 3.07 69.37 31.65
N HIS A 5 3.15 68.84 30.44
CA HIS A 5 3.70 67.51 30.20
C HIS A 5 5.10 67.52 30.83
N ARG A 6 5.24 66.92 32.01
CA ARG A 6 6.57 66.63 32.56
C ARG A 6 7.15 65.55 31.64
N ALA A 7 8.21 65.90 30.92
CA ALA A 7 8.95 64.92 30.13
C ALA A 7 9.42 63.80 31.08
N LEU A 8 9.25 62.55 30.66
CA LEU A 8 9.81 61.39 31.36
C LEU A 8 11.33 61.45 31.23
N LEU A 9 12.04 61.16 32.33
CA LEU A 9 13.51 61.03 32.29
C LEU A 9 13.89 59.79 31.45
N GLU A 10 14.90 59.96 30.61
CA GLU A 10 15.38 59.00 29.63
C GLU A 10 15.96 57.73 30.27
N GLU A 11 16.02 56.61 29.55
CA GLU A 11 16.66 55.40 30.06
C GLU A 11 18.18 55.59 30.27
N PRO A 12 18.79 54.92 31.27
CA PRO A 12 20.25 54.88 31.35
C PRO A 12 20.86 54.15 30.13
N GLU A 13 22.05 54.57 29.74
CA GLU A 13 22.83 53.99 28.66
C GLU A 13 23.77 52.90 29.20
N VAL A 14 23.78 51.74 28.54
CA VAL A 14 24.66 50.60 28.88
C VAL A 14 25.34 50.13 27.59
N PRO A 15 26.53 50.66 27.24
CA PRO A 15 27.18 50.41 25.96
C PRO A 15 27.57 48.96 25.69
N ASP A 16 27.84 48.17 26.74
CA ASP A 16 28.23 46.76 26.64
C ASP A 16 27.02 45.80 26.52
N LEU A 17 25.80 46.30 26.31
CA LEU A 17 24.64 45.46 25.94
C LEU A 17 24.68 45.13 24.44
N ASN A 18 24.44 43.85 24.12
CA ASN A 18 24.18 43.45 22.74
C ASN A 18 22.77 43.85 22.28
N GLU A 19 22.43 43.54 21.02
CA GLU A 19 21.12 43.83 20.40
C GLU A 19 19.91 43.18 21.10
N TYR A 20 20.15 42.36 22.12
CA TYR A 20 19.15 41.64 22.89
C TYR A 20 19.15 41.97 24.38
N ASP A 21 19.75 43.11 24.72
CA ASP A 21 19.87 43.57 26.10
C ASP A 21 20.62 42.59 27.01
N GLU A 22 21.61 41.85 26.49
CA GLU A 22 22.47 40.95 27.29
C GLU A 22 23.85 41.56 27.53
N VAL A 23 24.35 41.41 28.75
CA VAL A 23 25.75 41.68 29.09
C VAL A 23 26.57 40.41 28.81
N ASP A 24 27.45 40.43 27.81
CA ASP A 24 28.40 39.34 27.56
C ASP A 24 29.50 39.36 28.63
N LEU A 25 29.31 38.54 29.67
CA LEU A 25 30.27 38.44 30.78
C LEU A 25 31.63 37.90 30.31
N THR A 26 31.70 37.14 29.22
CA THR A 26 32.99 36.64 28.69
C THR A 26 33.76 37.79 28.06
N ALA A 27 33.10 38.59 27.20
CA ALA A 27 33.70 39.77 26.59
C ALA A 27 34.04 40.88 27.61
N LEU A 28 33.22 41.01 28.67
CA LEU A 28 33.46 41.96 29.75
C LEU A 28 34.72 41.63 30.57
N GLY A 29 35.06 40.34 30.71
CA GLY A 29 36.22 39.86 31.45
C GLY A 29 36.14 40.21 32.95
N ASP A 30 37.22 40.75 33.51
CA ASP A 30 37.33 41.18 34.91
C ASP A 30 36.90 42.65 35.13
N ARG A 31 36.51 43.37 34.06
CA ARG A 31 36.13 44.78 34.15
C ARG A 31 34.75 44.93 34.75
N ASN A 32 34.54 45.98 35.55
CA ASN A 32 33.19 46.39 35.93
C ASN A 32 32.41 46.83 34.68
N LEU A 33 31.09 46.68 34.71
CA LEU A 33 30.22 47.19 33.65
C LEU A 33 30.10 48.70 33.77
N MET A 34 30.46 49.41 32.72
CA MET A 34 30.36 50.86 32.67
C MET A 34 29.05 51.29 32.05
N THR A 35 28.36 52.23 32.71
CA THR A 35 27.07 52.76 32.28
C THR A 35 27.06 54.27 32.39
N TYR A 36 26.16 54.92 31.67
CA TYR A 36 26.06 56.37 31.65
C TYR A 36 24.62 56.81 31.86
N ILE A 37 24.43 57.82 32.70
CA ILE A 37 23.13 58.46 32.90
C ILE A 37 23.16 59.83 32.23
N LYS A 38 22.29 60.03 31.25
CA LYS A 38 22.08 61.32 30.60
C LYS A 38 20.59 61.63 30.57
N TYR A 39 20.24 62.87 30.90
CA TYR A 39 18.86 63.33 30.81
C TYR A 39 18.76 64.76 30.31
N THR A 40 17.63 65.07 29.67
CA THR A 40 17.32 66.41 29.20
C THR A 40 17.24 67.38 30.39
N GLY A 41 18.07 68.43 30.33
CA GLY A 41 18.11 69.46 31.37
C GLY A 41 19.05 69.16 32.54
N MET A 42 19.94 68.18 32.41
CA MET A 42 21.04 67.91 33.36
C MET A 42 21.87 69.16 33.68
N GLN A 43 22.11 69.43 34.96
CA GLN A 43 22.86 70.58 35.46
C GLN A 43 23.96 70.15 36.43
N ASP A 44 25.05 70.93 36.46
CA ASP A 44 26.10 70.80 37.47
C ASP A 44 25.50 70.97 38.88
N GLY A 45 25.82 70.05 39.77
CA GLY A 45 25.31 69.99 41.13
C GLY A 45 24.02 69.19 41.33
N ASP A 46 23.38 68.69 40.26
CA ASP A 46 22.25 67.75 40.39
C ASP A 46 22.67 66.48 41.14
N PHE A 47 21.75 65.89 41.90
CA PHE A 47 21.98 64.61 42.56
C PHE A 47 21.23 63.48 41.86
N VAL A 48 21.96 62.51 41.34
CA VAL A 48 21.42 61.32 40.68
C VAL A 48 21.54 60.12 41.61
N ARG A 49 20.46 59.35 41.75
CA ARG A 49 20.46 58.06 42.45
C ARG A 49 20.24 56.93 41.45
N PRO A 50 21.30 56.23 41.01
CA PRO A 50 21.18 55.06 40.17
C PRO A 50 20.52 53.92 40.93
N ARG A 51 19.79 53.09 40.19
CA ARG A 51 19.02 51.99 40.75
C ARG A 51 19.11 50.78 39.83
N TRP A 52 19.97 49.83 40.19
CA TRP A 52 20.04 48.53 39.55
C TRP A 52 19.30 47.52 40.42
N VAL A 53 18.17 46.99 39.96
CA VAL A 53 17.35 46.04 40.70
C VAL A 53 17.24 44.76 39.91
N GLY A 54 17.69 43.64 40.46
CA GLY A 54 17.81 42.40 39.70
C GLY A 54 17.63 41.15 40.53
N ALA A 55 17.63 40.01 39.85
CA ALA A 55 17.59 38.70 40.48
C ALA A 55 18.49 37.71 39.74
N SER A 56 19.13 36.80 40.50
CA SER A 56 19.84 35.64 39.97
C SER A 56 18.86 34.63 39.33
N PRO A 57 19.33 33.59 38.60
CA PRO A 57 18.45 32.55 38.04
C PRO A 57 17.56 31.86 39.08
N SER A 58 17.99 31.84 40.35
CA SER A 58 17.26 31.23 41.47
C SER A 58 16.23 32.18 42.13
N GLY A 59 16.17 33.44 41.69
CA GLY A 59 15.29 34.47 42.24
C GLY A 59 15.89 35.24 43.42
N GLU A 60 17.15 35.01 43.78
CA GLU A 60 17.84 35.79 44.83
C GLU A 60 18.10 37.21 44.36
N ALA A 61 17.74 38.21 45.17
CA ALA A 61 17.88 39.61 44.83
C ALA A 61 19.35 40.02 44.64
N PHE A 62 19.58 40.81 43.60
CA PHE A 62 20.88 41.29 43.16
C PHE A 62 20.78 42.81 42.90
N ASP A 63 20.48 43.54 43.97
CA ASP A 63 20.26 44.98 43.87
C ASP A 63 21.56 45.74 44.11
N ASP A 64 21.89 46.66 43.20
CA ASP A 64 22.99 47.61 43.33
C ASP A 64 22.40 49.04 43.28
N VAL A 65 22.04 49.55 44.45
CA VAL A 65 21.32 50.83 44.65
C VAL A 65 22.21 51.85 45.38
N THR A 66 23.50 51.89 45.03
CA THR A 66 24.56 52.10 46.02
C THR A 66 25.01 53.52 46.33
N ALA A 67 24.65 54.57 45.59
CA ALA A 67 24.99 55.93 46.02
C ALA A 67 24.17 57.03 45.35
N GLN A 68 23.99 58.14 46.07
CA GLN A 68 23.60 59.41 45.48
C GLN A 68 24.86 60.09 44.95
N LEU A 69 24.96 60.20 43.64
CA LEU A 69 26.08 60.78 42.92
C LEU A 69 25.75 62.23 42.55
N GLN A 70 26.72 63.13 42.67
CA GLN A 70 26.54 64.52 42.25
C GLN A 70 27.06 64.68 40.82
N VAL A 71 26.25 65.28 39.96
CA VAL A 71 26.63 65.65 38.58
C VAL A 71 27.68 66.74 38.65
N GLY A 72 28.84 66.51 38.06
CA GLY A 72 29.89 67.50 37.87
C GLY A 72 29.79 68.22 36.51
N PRO A 73 30.64 69.24 36.28
CA PRO A 73 30.59 70.05 35.07
C PRO A 73 30.89 69.27 33.78
N GLU A 74 31.70 68.21 33.85
CA GLU A 74 32.04 67.37 32.69
C GLU A 74 30.91 66.37 32.34
N ASP A 75 30.15 65.92 33.34
CA ASP A 75 29.00 65.01 33.18
C ASP A 75 27.85 65.68 32.42
N VAL A 76 27.70 67.01 32.56
CA VAL A 76 26.71 67.81 31.81
C VAL A 76 26.94 67.71 30.30
N ALA A 77 28.16 67.42 29.83
CA ALA A 77 28.42 67.11 28.43
C ALA A 77 28.33 65.59 28.17
N ASN A 78 29.00 64.78 28.98
CA ASN A 78 29.29 63.37 28.64
C ASN A 78 28.31 62.33 29.21
N GLY A 79 27.44 62.76 30.14
CA GLY A 79 26.65 61.84 30.97
C GLY A 79 27.41 61.46 32.23
N LEU A 80 26.66 61.20 33.30
CA LEU A 80 27.22 60.77 34.58
C LEU A 80 27.61 59.30 34.48
N GLU A 81 28.90 59.02 34.67
CA GLU A 81 29.43 57.66 34.67
C GLU A 81 29.01 56.90 35.94
N VAL A 82 28.45 55.69 35.77
CA VAL A 82 28.05 54.81 36.86
C VAL A 82 28.58 53.41 36.61
N THR A 83 29.30 52.88 37.60
CA THR A 83 29.94 51.57 37.54
C THR A 83 29.11 50.52 38.27
N ILE A 84 28.74 49.44 37.57
CA ILE A 84 28.16 48.23 38.18
C ILE A 84 29.25 47.19 38.34
N ARG A 85 29.47 46.69 39.56
CA ARG A 85 30.65 45.85 39.85
C ARG A 85 30.59 44.49 39.15
N ASN A 86 31.75 44.02 38.66
CA ASN A 86 31.84 42.75 37.95
C ASN A 86 31.53 41.55 38.85
N ASP A 87 32.07 41.53 40.07
CA ASP A 87 31.85 40.45 41.05
C ASP A 87 30.36 40.24 41.34
N ARG A 88 29.64 41.36 41.36
CA ARG A 88 28.20 41.41 41.48
C ARG A 88 27.54 40.78 40.24
N LEU A 89 27.84 41.25 39.03
CA LEU A 89 27.28 40.68 37.79
C LEU A 89 27.55 39.17 37.63
N ARG A 90 28.77 38.72 37.96
CA ARG A 90 29.15 37.30 37.92
C ARG A 90 28.33 36.45 38.89
N ALA A 91 28.05 36.95 40.10
CA ALA A 91 27.21 36.25 41.06
C ALA A 91 25.75 36.09 40.59
N ALA A 92 25.31 36.92 39.65
CA ALA A 92 23.97 36.88 39.06
C ALA A 92 23.97 36.38 37.61
N GLU A 93 25.01 35.66 37.16
CA GLU A 93 25.06 35.08 35.81
C GLU A 93 23.83 34.20 35.51
N GLY A 94 23.19 34.43 34.37
CA GLY A 94 21.91 33.84 34.00
C GLY A 94 20.71 34.52 34.66
N GLY A 95 20.89 35.64 35.37
CA GLY A 95 19.87 36.47 35.98
C GLY A 95 19.41 37.63 35.08
N TRP A 96 18.67 38.56 35.65
CA TRP A 96 18.23 39.78 34.96
C TRP A 96 18.18 40.97 35.91
N ALA A 97 18.17 42.18 35.36
CA ALA A 97 18.05 43.43 36.10
C ALA A 97 17.28 44.50 35.33
N PHE A 98 16.71 45.42 36.09
CA PHE A 98 16.17 46.69 35.60
C PHE A 98 17.05 47.82 36.13
N TYR A 99 17.55 48.65 35.22
CA TYR A 99 18.38 49.80 35.53
C TYR A 99 17.63 51.10 35.28
N SER A 100 17.54 51.93 36.30
CA SER A 100 16.91 53.26 36.25
C SER A 100 17.67 54.23 37.17
N TYR A 101 17.22 55.49 37.21
CA TYR A 101 17.72 56.47 38.15
C TYR A 101 16.64 57.48 38.55
N GLN A 102 16.93 58.24 39.61
CA GLN A 102 16.16 59.41 40.05
C GLN A 102 17.07 60.63 40.10
N VAL A 103 16.54 61.81 39.78
CA VAL A 103 17.26 63.09 39.86
C VAL A 103 16.62 63.94 40.96
N ASN A 104 17.42 64.43 41.91
CA ASN A 104 17.01 65.30 43.03
C ASN A 104 15.80 64.76 43.82
N ASP A 105 15.78 63.44 44.06
CA ASP A 105 14.66 62.70 44.69
C ASP A 105 13.29 62.88 43.96
N GLY A 106 13.34 63.15 42.65
CA GLY A 106 12.19 63.30 41.77
C GLY A 106 11.62 61.98 41.24
N GLN A 107 10.99 62.04 40.07
CA GLN A 107 10.42 60.88 39.40
C GLN A 107 11.52 59.92 38.91
N GLU A 108 11.25 58.62 38.95
CA GLU A 108 12.14 57.60 38.38
C GLU A 108 12.14 57.66 36.84
N SER A 109 13.31 57.43 36.24
CA SER A 109 13.49 57.34 34.80
C SER A 109 12.78 56.14 34.18
N LEU A 110 12.75 56.11 32.85
CA LEU A 110 12.53 54.85 32.13
C LEU A 110 13.59 53.82 32.54
N ARG A 111 13.21 52.54 32.52
CA ARG A 111 14.06 51.43 32.92
C ARG A 111 14.69 50.78 31.69
N LYS A 112 16.01 50.62 31.72
CA LYS A 112 16.73 49.72 30.83
C LYS A 112 16.62 48.29 31.39
N PHE A 113 16.12 47.35 30.59
CA PHE A 113 16.16 45.94 30.96
C PHE A 113 17.52 45.35 30.57
N CYS A 114 18.05 44.44 31.37
CA CYS A 114 19.34 43.79 31.12
C CYS A 114 19.26 42.31 31.52
N TYR A 115 19.64 41.40 30.64
CA TYR A 115 20.04 40.04 31.01
C TYR A 115 21.50 40.03 31.45
N VAL A 116 21.77 39.39 32.58
CA VAL A 116 23.14 39.23 33.09
C VAL A 116 23.69 37.92 32.55
N GLY A 117 24.55 37.98 31.53
CA GLY A 117 25.05 36.81 30.80
C GLY A 117 24.25 36.49 29.53
N LEU A 118 24.89 35.77 28.60
CA LEU A 118 24.31 35.35 27.32
C LEU A 118 23.23 34.29 27.53
N ARG A 119 22.10 34.40 26.82
CA ARG A 119 21.06 33.37 26.85
C ARG A 119 21.29 32.32 25.78
N ALA A 120 21.26 31.05 26.18
CA ALA A 120 21.15 29.96 25.23
C ALA A 120 19.83 30.14 24.45
N ARG A 121 19.95 30.36 23.15
CA ARG A 121 18.80 30.45 22.26
C ARG A 121 18.76 29.18 21.46
N THR A 122 17.62 28.52 21.53
CA THR A 122 17.19 27.70 20.40
C THR A 122 17.16 28.64 19.20
N GLU A 123 17.78 28.26 18.08
CA GLU A 123 17.57 29.04 16.86
C GLU A 123 16.06 29.20 16.65
N PRO A 124 15.61 30.43 16.35
CA PRO A 124 14.19 30.66 16.14
C PRO A 124 13.67 29.68 15.10
N GLU A 125 12.46 29.19 15.31
CA GLU A 125 11.80 28.36 14.30
C GLU A 125 11.75 29.12 12.98
N THR A 126 12.18 28.47 11.90
CA THR A 126 12.16 29.03 10.55
C THR A 126 11.28 28.16 9.65
N LEU A 127 10.86 28.72 8.52
CA LEU A 127 10.30 27.93 7.43
C LEU A 127 11.30 26.86 6.98
N SER A 128 10.80 25.82 6.31
CA SER A 128 11.65 24.87 5.60
C SER A 128 12.60 25.62 4.67
N VAL A 129 13.87 25.20 4.61
CA VAL A 129 14.72 25.54 3.46
C VAL A 129 14.06 25.08 2.16
N LEU A 130 14.46 25.71 1.05
CA LEU A 130 14.17 25.17 -0.27
C LEU A 130 14.92 23.84 -0.42
N HIS A 131 14.26 22.77 -0.82
CA HIS A 131 14.89 21.46 -1.03
C HIS A 131 15.25 21.28 -2.50
N ALA A 132 16.45 20.80 -2.80
CA ALA A 132 16.84 20.42 -4.16
C ALA A 132 16.87 18.90 -4.29
N LEU A 133 16.18 18.36 -5.30
CA LEU A 133 16.05 16.92 -5.51
C LEU A 133 16.54 16.53 -6.92
N PRO A 134 17.50 15.60 -7.06
CA PRO A 134 18.29 14.99 -5.99
C PRO A 134 19.42 15.94 -5.51
N SER A 135 19.61 16.02 -4.18
CA SER A 135 20.81 16.59 -3.56
C SER A 135 21.32 15.68 -2.44
N HIS A 136 22.61 15.74 -2.14
CA HIS A 136 23.17 15.01 -1.01
C HIS A 136 24.40 15.72 -0.45
N GLY A 137 24.43 15.96 0.87
CA GLY A 137 25.57 16.63 1.51
C GLY A 137 25.72 18.08 1.07
N LEU A 138 24.62 18.75 0.73
CA LEU A 138 24.62 20.08 0.09
C LEU A 138 25.43 20.13 -1.21
N THR A 139 25.52 19.00 -1.92
CA THR A 139 26.12 18.95 -3.25
C THR A 139 25.07 18.51 -4.26
N LEU A 140 25.07 19.19 -5.40
CA LEU A 140 24.33 18.83 -6.60
C LEU A 140 25.30 18.24 -7.61
N GLN A 141 24.87 17.15 -8.26
CA GLN A 141 25.64 16.49 -9.32
C GLN A 141 24.89 16.49 -10.65
N PRO A 142 24.73 17.65 -11.33
CA PRO A 142 23.97 17.74 -12.58
C PRO A 142 24.46 16.77 -13.66
N GLY A 143 25.76 16.44 -13.67
CA GLY A 143 26.35 15.47 -14.58
C GLY A 143 25.72 14.08 -14.50
N ALA A 144 25.20 13.66 -13.34
CA ALA A 144 24.53 12.38 -13.12
C ALA A 144 23.09 12.33 -13.67
N LEU A 145 22.49 13.48 -13.99
CA LEU A 145 21.14 13.55 -14.55
C LEU A 145 21.13 13.08 -16.02
N PRO A 146 20.04 12.45 -16.49
CA PRO A 146 19.90 12.09 -17.90
C PRO A 146 19.88 13.33 -18.83
N ALA A 147 20.02 13.11 -20.13
CA ALA A 147 19.83 14.17 -21.12
C ALA A 147 18.39 14.71 -21.05
N GLY A 148 18.22 16.01 -20.84
CA GLY A 148 16.91 16.63 -20.58
C GLY A 148 16.40 16.50 -19.14
N GLY A 149 17.21 15.94 -18.22
CA GLY A 149 16.87 15.90 -16.79
C GLY A 149 16.86 17.29 -16.14
N ALA A 150 16.35 17.34 -14.91
CA ALA A 150 16.24 18.56 -14.12
C ALA A 150 16.52 18.26 -12.64
N ILE A 151 16.81 19.33 -11.89
CA ILE A 151 16.80 19.34 -10.43
C ILE A 151 15.48 19.96 -10.00
N THR A 152 14.69 19.23 -9.22
CA THR A 152 13.41 19.71 -8.71
C THR A 152 13.65 20.52 -7.44
N MET A 153 13.25 21.79 -7.46
CA MET A 153 13.23 22.64 -6.28
C MET A 153 11.88 22.52 -5.61
N LEU A 154 11.86 22.07 -4.35
CA LEU A 154 10.67 21.71 -3.60
C LEU A 154 10.52 22.59 -2.36
N VAL A 155 9.32 23.15 -2.20
CA VAL A 155 8.89 23.89 -1.02
C VAL A 155 8.02 22.96 -0.17
N ALA A 156 8.42 22.70 1.07
CA ALA A 156 7.59 21.93 1.99
C ALA A 156 6.30 22.72 2.33
N PRO A 157 5.16 22.04 2.57
CA PRO A 157 3.95 22.70 3.03
C PRO A 157 4.21 23.49 4.32
N TYR A 158 3.59 24.67 4.42
CA TYR A 158 3.70 25.56 5.57
C TYR A 158 2.36 25.70 6.28
N GLN A 159 2.39 26.03 7.57
CA GLN A 159 1.20 25.96 8.44
C GLN A 159 0.07 26.92 8.02
N ALA A 160 0.42 28.08 7.44
CA ALA A 160 -0.53 29.08 6.98
C ALA A 160 -0.90 28.92 5.49
N MET A 161 -0.56 27.80 4.85
CA MET A 161 -0.77 27.58 3.42
C MET A 161 -2.24 27.63 3.03
N GLN A 162 -2.57 28.52 2.10
CA GLN A 162 -3.90 28.75 1.57
C GLN A 162 -3.88 28.78 0.05
N VAL A 163 -5.04 28.51 -0.55
CA VAL A 163 -5.22 28.71 -1.99
C VAL A 163 -4.99 30.18 -2.32
N ASP A 164 -4.33 30.44 -3.44
CA ASP A 164 -3.93 31.75 -3.97
C ASP A 164 -2.72 32.41 -3.28
N ASP A 165 -2.10 31.78 -2.27
CA ASP A 165 -0.77 32.18 -1.83
C ASP A 165 0.22 32.11 -3.00
N THR A 166 1.15 33.05 -3.07
CA THR A 166 2.14 33.14 -4.15
C THR A 166 3.52 32.84 -3.59
N ILE A 167 4.23 31.86 -4.16
CA ILE A 167 5.58 31.49 -3.77
C ILE A 167 6.55 31.83 -4.88
N THR A 168 7.50 32.73 -4.61
CA THR A 168 8.57 33.08 -5.54
C THR A 168 9.87 32.40 -5.13
N LEU A 169 10.31 31.43 -5.92
CA LEU A 169 11.60 30.77 -5.79
C LEU A 169 12.65 31.63 -6.48
N GLN A 170 13.81 31.77 -5.84
CA GLN A 170 14.94 32.49 -6.42
C GLN A 170 16.22 31.71 -6.17
N LEU A 171 16.98 31.51 -7.26
CA LEU A 171 18.27 30.84 -7.27
C LEU A 171 19.30 31.78 -7.92
N VAL A 172 20.48 31.85 -7.33
CA VAL A 172 21.62 32.58 -7.84
C VAL A 172 22.81 31.62 -7.90
N GLY A 173 23.33 31.41 -9.10
CA GLY A 173 24.48 30.58 -9.40
C GLY A 173 25.75 31.42 -9.49
N TYR A 174 26.81 30.87 -8.90
CA TYR A 174 28.15 31.44 -8.88
C TYR A 174 29.11 30.43 -9.51
N ASP A 175 30.03 30.92 -10.33
CA ASP A 175 31.07 30.11 -10.96
C ASP A 175 32.17 29.68 -9.96
N GLU A 176 33.22 29.02 -10.47
CA GLU A 176 34.35 28.54 -9.66
C GLU A 176 35.16 29.67 -8.98
N ASP A 177 35.11 30.88 -9.53
CA ASP A 177 35.77 32.08 -8.98
C ASP A 177 34.87 32.85 -8.00
N GLY A 178 33.62 32.40 -7.82
CA GLY A 178 32.62 33.03 -6.96
C GLY A 178 31.96 34.26 -7.60
N VAL A 179 32.05 34.41 -8.92
CA VAL A 179 31.37 35.47 -9.66
C VAL A 179 29.95 35.01 -9.95
N GLU A 180 28.97 35.90 -9.71
CA GLU A 180 27.58 35.66 -10.09
C GLU A 180 27.48 35.47 -11.60
N ASP A 181 26.95 34.32 -12.02
CA ASP A 181 26.86 33.94 -13.44
C ASP A 181 25.40 33.83 -13.90
N SER A 182 24.56 33.17 -13.10
CA SER A 182 23.23 32.75 -13.55
C SER A 182 22.16 32.98 -12.48
N VAL A 183 21.07 33.67 -12.83
CA VAL A 183 19.90 33.84 -11.96
C VAL A 183 18.72 33.07 -12.53
N TRP A 184 18.03 32.31 -11.68
CA TRP A 184 16.79 31.64 -12.02
C TRP A 184 15.70 31.99 -11.01
N SER A 185 14.49 32.24 -11.51
CA SER A 185 13.35 32.50 -10.64
C SER A 185 12.08 31.89 -11.21
N ARG A 186 11.21 31.45 -10.32
CA ARG A 186 9.90 30.91 -10.67
C ARG A 186 8.89 31.29 -9.61
N THR A 187 7.75 31.79 -10.08
CA THR A 187 6.59 32.03 -9.22
C THR A 187 5.59 30.88 -9.36
N LEU A 188 5.13 30.36 -8.24
CA LEU A 188 4.10 29.34 -8.10
C LEU A 188 2.89 29.96 -7.39
N THR A 189 1.68 29.55 -7.76
CA THR A 189 0.45 29.91 -7.06
C THR A 189 -0.14 28.67 -6.42
N VAL A 190 -0.47 28.72 -5.13
CA VAL A 190 -1.07 27.59 -4.43
C VAL A 190 -2.48 27.34 -4.96
N THR A 191 -2.65 26.18 -5.57
CA THR A 191 -3.97 25.60 -5.92
C THR A 191 -4.38 24.51 -4.93
N LYS A 192 -5.65 24.08 -5.00
CA LYS A 192 -6.20 22.96 -4.21
C LYS A 192 -5.45 21.65 -4.39
N ASP A 193 -4.86 21.42 -5.56
CA ASP A 193 -4.13 20.17 -5.83
C ASP A 193 -2.83 20.07 -5.01
N HIS A 194 -2.27 21.19 -4.54
CA HIS A 194 -1.04 21.17 -3.74
C HIS A 194 -1.21 20.66 -2.31
N PHE A 195 -2.45 20.50 -1.83
CA PHE A 195 -2.70 19.96 -0.49
C PHE A 195 -2.49 18.44 -0.45
N ASP A 196 -2.92 17.73 -1.50
CA ASP A 196 -3.00 16.26 -1.45
C ASP A 196 -2.50 15.53 -2.72
N LYS A 197 -2.25 16.24 -3.83
CA LYS A 197 -2.01 15.59 -5.14
C LYS A 197 -0.63 15.88 -5.73
N ILE A 198 -0.19 17.13 -5.66
CA ILE A 198 1.08 17.56 -6.27
C ILE A 198 1.92 18.35 -5.26
N PRO A 199 3.26 18.24 -5.30
CA PRO A 199 4.11 19.07 -4.47
C PRO A 199 4.17 20.51 -4.99
N LEU A 200 4.45 21.47 -4.09
CA LEU A 200 4.88 22.81 -4.46
C LEU A 200 6.33 22.75 -4.96
N SER A 201 6.51 22.64 -6.27
CA SER A 201 7.84 22.50 -6.86
C SER A 201 7.99 23.12 -8.23
N ALA A 202 9.23 23.34 -8.62
CA ALA A 202 9.60 23.74 -9.97
C ALA A 202 10.93 23.11 -10.40
N ASP A 203 11.02 22.74 -11.67
CA ASP A 203 12.18 22.06 -12.23
C ASP A 203 13.18 23.06 -12.83
N VAL A 204 14.43 22.94 -12.41
CA VAL A 204 15.57 23.66 -12.98
C VAL A 204 16.27 22.73 -13.97
N PRO A 205 16.26 23.04 -15.27
CA PRO A 205 16.76 22.12 -16.28
C PRO A 205 18.29 21.95 -16.17
N LYS A 206 18.79 20.75 -16.48
CA LYS A 206 20.22 20.38 -16.37
C LYS A 206 21.17 21.40 -17.02
N ASN A 207 20.77 22.03 -18.13
CA ASN A 207 21.62 22.97 -18.86
C ASN A 207 21.88 24.28 -18.11
N TRP A 208 21.01 24.67 -17.16
CA TRP A 208 21.22 25.86 -16.33
C TRP A 208 22.49 25.74 -15.46
N PHE A 209 22.84 24.52 -15.05
CA PHE A 209 24.03 24.25 -14.24
C PHE A 209 25.33 24.15 -15.05
N GLY A 210 25.27 24.24 -16.39
CA GLY A 210 26.40 23.93 -17.26
C GLY A 210 27.64 24.82 -17.04
N PHE A 211 27.44 26.07 -16.62
CA PHE A 211 28.50 27.03 -16.34
C PHE A 211 28.87 27.13 -14.86
N LEU A 212 28.15 26.41 -13.99
CA LEU A 212 28.30 26.47 -12.53
C LEU A 212 29.13 25.30 -11.97
N GLU A 213 29.65 24.42 -12.81
CA GLU A 213 30.45 23.28 -12.35
C GLU A 213 31.72 23.77 -11.63
N LYS A 214 31.98 23.20 -10.44
CA LYS A 214 32.99 23.66 -9.44
C LYS A 214 32.67 24.99 -8.76
N GLY A 215 31.55 25.62 -9.08
CA GLY A 215 30.98 26.74 -8.34
C GLY A 215 29.91 26.28 -7.35
N TYR A 216 28.96 27.17 -7.06
CA TYR A 216 27.87 26.92 -6.11
C TYR A 216 26.60 27.68 -6.50
N MET A 217 25.51 27.33 -5.85
CA MET A 217 24.21 27.95 -6.01
C MET A 217 23.65 28.30 -4.63
N GLU A 218 23.06 29.48 -4.51
CA GLU A 218 22.27 29.89 -3.36
C GLU A 218 20.81 29.98 -3.75
N GLY A 219 19.91 29.54 -2.86
CA GLY A 219 18.48 29.52 -3.14
C GLY A 219 17.63 29.72 -1.90
N PHE A 220 16.54 30.46 -2.09
CA PHE A 220 15.49 30.65 -1.09
C PHE A 220 14.15 30.79 -1.81
N TYR A 221 13.07 30.91 -1.03
CA TYR A 221 11.77 31.29 -1.55
C TYR A 221 11.10 32.30 -0.63
N ARG A 222 10.30 33.18 -1.25
CA ARG A 222 9.39 34.09 -0.56
C ARG A 222 7.96 33.59 -0.71
N ILE A 223 7.20 33.59 0.37
CA ILE A 223 5.75 33.40 0.35
C ILE A 223 5.10 34.77 0.52
N ASP A 224 4.25 35.17 -0.42
CA ASP A 224 3.31 36.26 -0.30
C ASP A 224 1.93 35.66 0.01
N LEU A 225 1.45 35.88 1.23
CA LEU A 225 0.19 35.31 1.71
C LEU A 225 -1.01 36.03 1.10
N VAL A 226 -2.06 35.30 0.75
CA VAL A 226 -3.27 35.85 0.12
C VAL A 226 -3.96 36.91 1.00
N ASP A 227 -3.92 36.72 2.31
CA ASP A 227 -4.51 37.64 3.30
C ASP A 227 -3.58 38.81 3.68
N GLY A 228 -2.40 38.89 3.06
CA GLY A 228 -1.39 39.93 3.28
C GLY A 228 -0.23 39.50 4.18
N GLY A 229 0.91 40.15 3.97
CA GLY A 229 2.19 39.82 4.59
C GLY A 229 3.04 38.92 3.69
N SER A 230 4.36 38.95 3.96
CA SER A 230 5.33 38.14 3.23
C SER A 230 6.34 37.54 4.21
N VAL A 231 6.81 36.34 3.92
CA VAL A 231 7.82 35.65 4.72
C VAL A 231 8.85 34.97 3.82
N ASP A 232 10.11 35.11 4.18
CA ASP A 232 11.24 34.49 3.48
C ASP A 232 11.66 33.20 4.18
N SER A 233 11.98 32.17 3.40
CA SER A 233 12.66 31.00 3.91
C SER A 233 14.15 31.25 4.13
N PRO A 234 14.83 30.40 4.92
CA PRO A 234 16.27 30.50 5.04
C PRO A 234 16.97 30.26 3.70
N LEU A 235 17.99 31.07 3.41
CA LEU A 235 18.90 30.85 2.29
C LEU A 235 19.67 29.54 2.46
N GLN A 236 19.64 28.69 1.44
CA GLN A 236 20.38 27.45 1.36
C GLN A 236 21.41 27.53 0.25
N ARG A 237 22.63 27.08 0.54
CA ARG A 237 23.72 26.97 -0.44
C ARG A 237 23.96 25.50 -0.80
N TRP A 238 24.20 25.24 -2.08
CA TRP A 238 24.64 23.95 -2.60
C TRP A 238 25.89 24.12 -3.47
N GLU A 239 26.87 23.26 -3.26
CA GLU A 239 28.01 23.14 -4.16
C GLU A 239 27.60 22.39 -5.42
N ILE A 240 28.11 22.82 -6.59
CA ILE A 240 27.79 22.19 -7.87
C ILE A 240 29.04 21.46 -8.36
N ASP A 241 29.09 20.16 -8.12
CA ASP A 241 30.25 19.33 -8.47
C ASP A 241 29.81 17.92 -8.82
N SER A 242 29.68 17.67 -10.11
CA SER A 242 29.29 16.39 -10.71
C SER A 242 30.29 15.27 -10.47
N LYS A 243 31.48 15.58 -9.94
CA LYS A 243 32.55 14.61 -9.64
C LYS A 243 32.89 14.57 -8.15
N ALA A 244 32.17 15.30 -7.30
CA ALA A 244 32.39 15.27 -5.87
C ALA A 244 32.23 13.85 -5.30
N THR A 245 33.06 13.53 -4.32
CA THR A 245 32.80 12.37 -3.45
C THR A 245 31.78 12.81 -2.41
N LEU A 246 30.65 12.11 -2.38
CA LEU A 246 29.54 12.41 -1.48
C LEU A 246 29.72 11.69 -0.14
N PRO A 247 29.11 12.21 0.95
CA PRO A 247 29.08 11.52 2.24
C PRO A 247 28.29 10.19 2.17
N ASP A 248 28.33 9.42 3.26
CA ASP A 248 27.52 8.20 3.38
C ASP A 248 26.01 8.54 3.41
N LEU A 249 25.22 7.69 2.75
CA LEU A 249 23.76 7.78 2.75
C LEU A 249 23.19 7.43 4.13
N LEU A 250 22.06 8.06 4.48
CA LEU A 250 21.28 7.67 5.64
C LEU A 250 20.63 6.28 5.44
N ALA A 251 20.23 5.65 6.54
CA ALA A 251 19.48 4.39 6.50
C ALA A 251 18.17 4.56 5.72
N ALA A 252 17.80 3.56 4.92
CA ALA A 252 16.55 3.56 4.16
C ALA A 252 15.31 3.68 5.10
N PRO A 253 14.18 4.23 4.60
CA PRO A 253 12.93 4.19 5.35
C PRO A 253 12.46 2.74 5.55
N ARG A 254 11.55 2.52 6.50
CA ARG A 254 10.92 1.21 6.75
C ARG A 254 9.41 1.32 6.61
N ILE A 255 8.75 0.24 6.17
CA ILE A 255 7.29 0.14 6.19
C ILE A 255 6.90 -0.65 7.43
N GLU A 256 6.12 -0.04 8.33
CA GLU A 256 5.67 -0.71 9.55
C GLU A 256 4.81 -1.95 9.22
N GLY A 257 5.10 -3.08 9.86
CA GLY A 257 4.37 -4.33 9.63
C GLY A 257 4.70 -5.04 8.31
N HIS A 258 5.74 -4.60 7.60
CA HIS A 258 6.23 -5.22 6.38
C HIS A 258 7.68 -5.71 6.54
N SER A 259 7.96 -6.90 6.02
CA SER A 259 9.32 -7.46 5.99
C SER A 259 9.96 -7.20 4.64
N GLU A 260 11.18 -6.67 4.64
CA GLU A 260 11.93 -6.44 3.41
C GLU A 260 12.15 -7.76 2.64
N GLY A 261 11.88 -7.74 1.34
CA GLY A 261 11.97 -8.90 0.44
C GLY A 261 10.64 -9.60 0.17
N ASP A 262 9.64 -9.46 1.06
CA ASP A 262 8.29 -9.94 0.79
C ASP A 262 7.54 -8.98 -0.15
N PRO A 263 6.59 -9.45 -0.97
CA PRO A 263 5.67 -8.54 -1.65
C PRO A 263 4.75 -7.82 -0.64
N LEU A 264 4.60 -6.50 -0.79
CA LEU A 264 3.69 -5.70 0.02
C LEU A 264 2.24 -5.99 -0.38
N ASP A 265 1.49 -6.69 0.47
CA ASP A 265 0.05 -6.98 0.28
C ASP A 265 -0.81 -5.78 0.70
N PRO A 266 -1.44 -5.04 -0.24
CA PRO A 266 -2.24 -3.87 0.12
C PRO A 266 -3.47 -4.21 0.99
N THR A 267 -3.95 -5.46 1.00
CA THR A 267 -5.11 -5.85 1.82
C THR A 267 -4.82 -5.84 3.33
N GLN A 268 -3.54 -5.89 3.71
CA GLN A 268 -3.07 -5.80 5.09
C GLN A 268 -2.98 -4.35 5.60
N PHE A 269 -3.00 -3.37 4.68
CA PHE A 269 -2.82 -1.94 4.99
C PHE A 269 -4.04 -1.10 4.63
N ARG A 270 -5.23 -1.55 5.06
CA ARG A 270 -6.52 -0.90 4.73
C ARG A 270 -6.62 0.55 5.20
N ASN A 271 -5.81 0.96 6.18
CA ASN A 271 -5.79 2.31 6.73
C ASN A 271 -4.61 3.15 6.19
N GLY A 272 -4.01 2.73 5.07
CA GLY A 272 -2.79 3.31 4.53
C GLY A 272 -1.53 2.74 5.17
N LEU A 273 -0.39 3.05 4.56
CA LEU A 273 0.93 2.63 5.03
C LEU A 273 1.51 3.64 6.01
N ALA A 274 2.09 3.15 7.09
CA ALA A 274 3.00 3.92 7.91
C ALA A 274 4.43 3.67 7.45
N ILE A 275 5.10 4.73 7.02
CA ILE A 275 6.51 4.69 6.66
C ILE A 275 7.29 5.37 7.78
N ALA A 276 8.21 4.63 8.39
CA ALA A 276 9.10 5.11 9.43
C ALA A 276 10.42 5.58 8.83
N VAL A 277 10.75 6.84 9.07
CA VAL A 277 12.10 7.39 8.89
C VAL A 277 12.84 7.24 10.23
N PRO A 278 13.89 6.40 10.31
CA PRO A 278 14.64 6.22 11.55
C PRO A 278 15.37 7.51 11.94
N ALA A 279 15.61 7.71 13.24
CA ALA A 279 16.46 8.80 13.71
C ALA A 279 17.83 8.75 13.03
N TYR A 280 18.20 9.84 12.37
CA TYR A 280 19.51 10.02 11.73
C TYR A 280 20.46 10.81 12.63
N PRO A 281 21.79 10.70 12.40
CA PRO A 281 22.77 11.47 13.15
C PRO A 281 22.51 12.98 13.05
N GLY A 282 22.37 13.64 14.20
CA GLY A 282 22.11 15.10 14.25
C GLY A 282 20.66 15.51 13.99
N MET A 283 19.70 14.56 13.97
CA MET A 283 18.27 14.87 13.93
C MET A 283 17.89 15.84 15.05
N GLN A 284 17.22 16.93 14.69
CA GLN A 284 16.78 17.94 15.65
C GLN A 284 15.38 18.48 15.30
N VAL A 285 14.73 19.10 16.28
CA VAL A 285 13.45 19.79 16.07
C VAL A 285 13.58 20.82 14.95
N SER A 286 12.55 20.94 14.11
CA SER A 286 12.49 21.82 12.94
C SER A 286 13.29 21.37 11.72
N ASP A 287 13.92 20.19 11.75
CA ASP A 287 14.33 19.54 10.50
C ASP A 287 13.10 19.28 9.63
N HIS A 288 13.22 19.54 8.34
CA HIS A 288 12.20 19.21 7.38
C HIS A 288 12.64 17.98 6.58
N VAL A 289 11.85 16.92 6.65
CA VAL A 289 12.11 15.66 5.97
C VAL A 289 11.13 15.52 4.82
N VAL A 290 11.64 15.22 3.64
CA VAL A 290 10.89 14.97 2.43
C VAL A 290 10.98 13.48 2.11
N LEU A 291 9.85 12.78 2.16
CA LEU A 291 9.71 11.41 1.68
C LEU A 291 9.39 11.43 0.17
N HIS A 292 10.10 10.61 -0.59
CA HIS A 292 9.87 10.39 -2.02
C HIS A 292 9.52 8.92 -2.27
N TRP A 293 8.30 8.71 -2.78
CA TRP A 293 7.82 7.43 -3.29
C TRP A 293 7.82 7.50 -4.82
N ARG A 294 8.71 6.74 -5.47
CA ARG A 294 8.80 6.67 -6.92
C ARG A 294 8.10 5.44 -7.46
N SER A 295 7.25 5.64 -8.44
CA SER A 295 6.49 4.53 -9.02
C SER A 295 6.10 4.74 -10.49
N PRO A 296 5.86 3.66 -11.25
CA PRO A 296 5.36 3.77 -12.61
C PRO A 296 3.98 4.44 -12.72
N ALA A 297 3.16 4.35 -11.66
CA ALA A 297 1.84 4.97 -11.60
C ALA A 297 1.89 6.48 -11.29
N GLY A 298 3.06 7.01 -10.93
CA GLY A 298 3.27 8.40 -10.52
C GLY A 298 4.04 8.49 -9.20
N ASP A 299 4.81 9.55 -9.06
CA ASP A 299 5.55 9.81 -7.83
C ASP A 299 4.64 10.45 -6.78
N LEU A 300 4.87 10.09 -5.52
CA LEU A 300 4.29 10.77 -4.36
C LEU A 300 5.42 11.40 -3.56
N VAL A 301 5.26 12.68 -3.22
CA VAL A 301 6.19 13.41 -2.37
C VAL A 301 5.41 13.92 -1.16
N GLN A 302 5.91 13.63 0.04
CA GLN A 302 5.34 14.15 1.29
C GLN A 302 6.46 14.82 2.07
N ALA A 303 6.13 15.87 2.82
CA ALA A 303 7.08 16.51 3.72
C ALA A 303 6.50 16.56 5.14
N ALA A 304 7.37 16.38 6.13
CA ALA A 304 7.02 16.47 7.53
C ALA A 304 8.15 17.14 8.30
N ARG A 305 7.76 17.82 9.38
CA ARG A 305 8.70 18.49 10.29
C ARG A 305 9.01 17.58 11.46
N VAL A 306 10.28 17.52 11.86
CA VAL A 306 10.69 16.86 13.11
C VAL A 306 10.22 17.71 14.28
N ASP A 307 9.47 17.09 15.18
CA ASP A 307 9.01 17.69 16.43
C ASP A 307 9.54 16.89 17.65
N PRO A 308 9.28 17.34 18.89
CA PRO A 308 9.74 16.61 20.08
C PRO A 308 9.23 15.15 20.18
N SER A 309 8.08 14.83 19.59
CA SER A 309 7.54 13.46 19.58
C SER A 309 8.35 12.54 18.66
N SER A 310 8.80 13.05 17.51
CA SER A 310 9.68 12.30 16.59
C SER A 310 11.02 11.96 17.26
N LEU A 311 11.59 12.91 18.02
CA LEU A 311 12.82 12.68 18.77
C LEU A 311 12.62 11.67 19.89
N ALA A 312 11.52 11.77 20.65
CA ALA A 312 11.20 10.84 21.73
C ALA A 312 10.94 9.41 21.21
N ALA A 313 10.32 9.28 20.04
CA ALA A 313 10.06 7.99 19.39
C ALA A 313 11.32 7.40 18.71
N GLY A 314 12.33 8.22 18.42
CA GLY A 314 13.48 7.82 17.61
C GLY A 314 13.15 7.59 16.14
N SER A 315 12.03 8.14 15.65
CA SER A 315 11.55 7.98 14.28
C SER A 315 10.50 9.03 13.92
N LEU A 316 10.47 9.44 12.65
CA LEU A 316 9.42 10.27 12.05
C LEU A 316 8.53 9.39 11.15
N PHE A 317 7.21 9.55 11.22
CA PHE A 317 6.28 8.74 10.44
C PHE A 317 5.59 9.54 9.34
N PHE A 318 5.49 8.93 8.16
CA PHE A 318 4.66 9.37 7.04
C PHE A 318 3.48 8.41 6.84
N ARG A 319 2.37 8.94 6.31
CA ARG A 319 1.16 8.17 6.00
C ARG A 319 0.90 8.20 4.50
N VAL A 320 1.11 7.08 3.84
CA VAL A 320 0.78 6.93 2.42
C VAL A 320 -0.64 6.36 2.30
N PRO A 321 -1.56 7.05 1.60
CA PRO A 321 -2.93 6.57 1.41
C PRO A 321 -2.98 5.19 0.75
N VAL A 322 -3.98 4.38 1.10
CA VAL A 322 -4.13 3.04 0.54
C VAL A 322 -4.38 3.08 -0.97
N GLU A 323 -5.01 4.13 -1.48
CA GLU A 323 -5.28 4.36 -2.90
C GLU A 323 -3.97 4.41 -3.71
N ASN A 324 -2.94 5.11 -3.20
CA ASN A 324 -1.63 5.16 -3.84
C ASN A 324 -0.96 3.79 -3.91
N VAL A 325 -1.17 2.94 -2.90
CA VAL A 325 -0.63 1.58 -2.88
C VAL A 325 -1.40 0.66 -3.81
N MET A 326 -2.73 0.76 -3.83
CA MET A 326 -3.60 0.02 -4.75
C MET A 326 -3.31 0.35 -6.22
N GLN A 327 -3.06 1.62 -6.55
CA GLN A 327 -2.66 2.05 -7.90
C GLN A 327 -1.33 1.44 -8.36
N ASN A 328 -0.49 1.04 -7.42
CA ASN A 328 0.79 0.42 -7.67
C ASN A 328 0.78 -1.11 -7.60
N ALA A 329 -0.41 -1.74 -7.47
CA ALA A 329 -0.54 -3.19 -7.41
C ALA A 329 0.13 -3.88 -8.63
N GLY A 330 1.00 -4.86 -8.36
CA GLY A 330 1.78 -5.56 -9.38
C GLY A 330 3.02 -4.82 -9.87
N SER A 331 3.32 -3.62 -9.33
CA SER A 331 4.50 -2.83 -9.70
C SER A 331 5.56 -2.83 -8.59
N SER A 332 6.80 -2.51 -8.96
CA SER A 332 7.88 -2.22 -8.01
C SER A 332 8.00 -0.71 -7.78
N VAL A 333 8.06 -0.31 -6.52
CA VAL A 333 8.19 1.08 -6.07
C VAL A 333 9.51 1.28 -5.33
N ARG A 334 9.99 2.52 -5.26
CA ARG A 334 11.21 2.89 -4.53
C ARG A 334 10.92 4.02 -3.57
N LEU A 335 11.25 3.83 -2.30
CA LEU A 335 11.08 4.82 -1.25
C LEU A 335 12.44 5.36 -0.80
N SER A 336 12.56 6.66 -0.69
CA SER A 336 13.71 7.33 -0.06
C SER A 336 13.23 8.56 0.67
N TYR A 337 14.08 9.14 1.52
CA TYR A 337 13.83 10.44 2.11
C TYR A 337 15.10 11.28 2.11
N LEU A 338 14.91 12.58 2.25
CA LEU A 338 15.96 13.56 2.41
C LEU A 338 15.56 14.51 3.53
N TYR A 339 16.49 14.85 4.42
CA TYR A 339 16.25 15.95 5.35
C TYR A 339 16.94 17.22 4.87
N GLY A 340 16.37 18.37 5.23
CA GLY A 340 16.91 19.69 4.96
C GLY A 340 16.80 20.59 6.18
N ARG A 341 17.89 21.30 6.45
CA ARG A 341 18.06 22.36 7.43
C ARG A 341 19.03 23.37 6.82
N LYS A 342 18.95 24.64 7.22
CA LYS A 342 19.98 25.63 6.84
C LYS A 342 21.38 25.06 7.13
N GLY A 343 22.18 24.92 6.09
CA GLY A 343 23.55 24.37 6.19
C GLY A 343 23.64 22.85 6.40
N GLY A 344 22.54 22.09 6.26
CA GLY A 344 22.54 20.64 6.42
C GLY A 344 21.55 19.91 5.51
N ASN A 345 22.02 18.87 4.83
CA ASN A 345 21.21 18.04 3.95
C ASN A 345 21.84 16.66 3.77
N LEU A 346 21.07 15.59 3.94
CA LEU A 346 21.46 14.25 3.53
C LEU A 346 20.25 13.47 2.99
N SER A 347 20.54 12.53 2.10
CA SER A 347 19.59 11.61 1.48
C SER A 347 19.77 10.21 2.05
N SER A 348 18.70 9.43 2.05
CA SER A 348 18.71 8.03 2.46
C SER A 348 19.10 7.09 1.33
N SER A 349 19.51 5.88 1.69
CA SER A 349 19.42 4.72 0.80
C SER A 349 17.96 4.47 0.39
N GLU A 350 17.76 3.80 -0.74
CA GLU A 350 16.43 3.49 -1.25
C GLU A 350 15.92 2.15 -0.70
N LEU A 351 14.66 2.10 -0.27
CA LEU A 351 13.92 0.87 -0.03
C LEU A 351 13.15 0.50 -1.30
N GLN A 352 13.47 -0.64 -1.89
CA GLN A 352 12.72 -1.18 -3.03
C GLN A 352 11.66 -2.18 -2.56
N VAL A 353 10.42 -2.01 -3.01
CA VAL A 353 9.28 -2.85 -2.61
C VAL A 353 8.48 -3.25 -3.83
N THR A 354 8.13 -4.54 -3.93
CA THR A 354 7.15 -5.01 -4.92
C THR A 354 5.76 -5.03 -4.29
N VAL A 355 4.80 -4.32 -4.87
CA VAL A 355 3.42 -4.33 -4.38
C VAL A 355 2.69 -5.54 -4.96
N ALA A 356 2.12 -6.36 -4.09
CA ALA A 356 1.38 -7.54 -4.50
C ALA A 356 0.16 -7.15 -5.35
N LEU A 357 -0.09 -7.94 -6.39
CA LEU A 357 -1.24 -7.74 -7.25
C LEU A 357 -2.50 -8.35 -6.60
N ILE A 358 -3.43 -7.51 -6.15
CA ILE A 358 -4.72 -7.97 -5.65
C ILE A 358 -5.65 -8.19 -6.84
N ARG A 359 -5.78 -9.44 -7.30
CA ARG A 359 -6.79 -9.80 -8.29
C ARG A 359 -8.02 -10.37 -7.61
N SER A 360 -9.18 -9.79 -7.89
CA SER A 360 -10.46 -10.48 -7.68
C SER A 360 -10.65 -11.44 -8.85
N LEU A 361 -10.64 -12.75 -8.57
CA LEU A 361 -10.77 -13.81 -9.58
C LEU A 361 -12.17 -14.44 -9.46
N PRO A 362 -13.19 -13.91 -10.18
CA PRO A 362 -14.54 -14.46 -10.14
C PRO A 362 -14.59 -15.87 -10.71
N ALA A 363 -15.66 -16.61 -10.38
CA ALA A 363 -15.87 -17.97 -10.86
C ALA A 363 -15.94 -18.05 -12.39
N ALA A 364 -15.51 -19.18 -12.95
CA ALA A 364 -15.59 -19.45 -14.38
C ALA A 364 -17.05 -19.53 -14.87
N ASP A 365 -17.28 -19.15 -16.12
CA ASP A 365 -18.57 -19.34 -16.79
C ASP A 365 -18.64 -20.74 -17.40
N VAL A 366 -19.38 -21.63 -16.75
CA VAL A 366 -19.65 -22.98 -17.25
C VAL A 366 -20.81 -22.94 -18.24
N ARG A 367 -20.50 -23.07 -19.54
CA ARG A 367 -21.50 -22.91 -20.61
C ARG A 367 -22.55 -24.01 -20.56
N GLY A 368 -23.81 -23.59 -20.60
CA GLY A 368 -24.97 -24.49 -20.51
C GLY A 368 -25.40 -24.79 -19.07
N ALA A 369 -24.69 -24.28 -18.06
CA ALA A 369 -25.15 -24.37 -16.69
C ALA A 369 -26.39 -23.50 -16.45
N ILE A 370 -27.39 -24.11 -15.83
CA ILE A 370 -28.59 -23.45 -15.33
C ILE A 370 -28.30 -23.04 -13.88
N PRO A 371 -28.34 -21.75 -13.53
CA PRO A 371 -28.06 -21.29 -12.17
C PRO A 371 -28.99 -21.91 -11.13
N GLU A 372 -28.43 -22.23 -9.96
CA GLU A 372 -29.16 -22.79 -8.82
C GLU A 372 -28.62 -22.24 -7.50
N GLY A 373 -29.43 -21.43 -6.82
CA GLY A 373 -29.04 -20.84 -5.54
C GLY A 373 -28.10 -19.62 -5.73
N PRO A 374 -26.97 -19.54 -5.01
CA PRO A 374 -25.95 -18.50 -5.18
C PRO A 374 -25.45 -18.36 -6.63
N ALA A 375 -24.89 -17.18 -6.96
CA ALA A 375 -24.41 -16.88 -8.31
C ALA A 375 -23.28 -17.82 -8.80
N ASP A 376 -22.59 -18.49 -7.89
CA ASP A 376 -21.50 -19.44 -8.12
C ASP A 376 -21.95 -20.90 -8.09
N ALA A 377 -23.24 -21.20 -8.25
CA ALA A 377 -23.74 -22.57 -8.27
C ALA A 377 -24.77 -22.80 -9.40
N GLY A 378 -24.78 -24.03 -9.92
CA GLY A 378 -25.70 -24.41 -10.99
C GLY A 378 -25.72 -25.89 -11.31
N ARG A 379 -26.50 -26.23 -12.34
CA ARG A 379 -26.59 -27.60 -12.86
C ARG A 379 -26.52 -27.66 -14.38
N ILE A 380 -26.05 -28.78 -14.91
CA ILE A 380 -26.18 -29.13 -16.33
C ILE A 380 -26.98 -30.43 -16.47
N PRO A 381 -28.01 -30.50 -17.34
CA PRO A 381 -28.62 -31.76 -17.72
C PRO A 381 -27.63 -32.65 -18.49
N GLY A 382 -27.48 -33.91 -18.09
CA GLY A 382 -26.53 -34.83 -18.73
C GLY A 382 -26.70 -35.00 -20.24
N LEU A 383 -27.93 -34.83 -20.76
CA LEU A 383 -28.21 -34.82 -22.20
C LEU A 383 -27.57 -33.62 -22.93
N GLU A 384 -27.48 -32.47 -22.28
CA GLU A 384 -26.87 -31.25 -22.84
C GLU A 384 -25.34 -31.32 -22.81
N ALA A 385 -24.76 -32.18 -21.97
CA ALA A 385 -23.31 -32.38 -21.85
C ALA A 385 -22.78 -33.58 -22.68
N LYS A 386 -23.59 -34.15 -23.57
CA LYS A 386 -23.22 -35.35 -24.37
C LYS A 386 -22.02 -35.13 -25.28
N ASP A 387 -21.77 -33.89 -25.68
CA ASP A 387 -20.68 -33.50 -26.57
C ASP A 387 -19.52 -32.85 -25.79
N GLY A 388 -19.54 -32.91 -24.45
CA GLY A 388 -18.61 -32.22 -23.57
C GLY A 388 -19.14 -30.87 -23.11
N VAL A 389 -18.33 -30.13 -22.35
CA VAL A 389 -18.71 -28.86 -21.74
C VAL A 389 -17.65 -27.80 -22.01
N TYR A 390 -18.06 -26.61 -22.41
CA TYR A 390 -17.15 -25.46 -22.51
C TYR A 390 -17.14 -24.67 -21.21
N VAL A 391 -15.95 -24.27 -20.77
CA VAL A 391 -15.75 -23.38 -19.62
C VAL A 391 -15.03 -22.14 -20.11
N VAL A 392 -15.53 -20.96 -19.77
CA VAL A 392 -14.98 -19.68 -20.20
C VAL A 392 -14.43 -18.94 -18.98
N VAL A 393 -13.14 -18.62 -19.05
CA VAL A 393 -12.48 -17.74 -18.08
C VAL A 393 -12.93 -16.30 -18.34
N PRO A 394 -13.30 -15.52 -17.31
CA PRO A 394 -13.69 -14.12 -17.46
C PRO A 394 -12.64 -13.29 -18.20
N ALA A 395 -13.09 -12.26 -18.93
CA ALA A 395 -12.19 -11.33 -19.62
C ALA A 395 -11.26 -10.60 -18.62
N ASP A 396 -10.14 -10.06 -19.14
CA ASP A 396 -9.16 -9.26 -18.38
C ASP A 396 -8.52 -9.96 -17.16
N THR A 397 -8.67 -11.28 -17.07
CA THR A 397 -8.18 -12.09 -15.96
C THR A 397 -6.69 -12.43 -16.09
N LEU A 398 -6.22 -12.65 -17.32
CA LEU A 398 -4.82 -12.96 -17.64
C LEU A 398 -3.99 -11.69 -17.77
N ALA A 399 -2.91 -11.57 -17.01
CA ALA A 399 -1.89 -10.57 -17.27
C ALA A 399 -0.94 -11.00 -18.39
N PRO A 400 -0.17 -10.05 -18.98
CA PRO A 400 0.82 -10.38 -19.99
C PRO A 400 1.78 -11.50 -19.54
N GLY A 401 1.84 -12.58 -20.33
CA GLY A 401 2.73 -13.71 -20.09
C GLY A 401 2.17 -14.83 -19.19
N GLU A 402 0.96 -14.68 -18.66
CA GLU A 402 0.30 -15.76 -17.90
C GLU A 402 -0.48 -16.72 -18.78
N LEU A 403 -0.69 -17.93 -18.26
CA LEU A 403 -1.56 -18.96 -18.83
C LEU A 403 -2.67 -19.30 -17.84
N ALA A 404 -3.80 -19.78 -18.35
CA ALA A 404 -4.88 -20.34 -17.54
C ALA A 404 -5.01 -21.85 -17.79
N GLU A 405 -5.28 -22.61 -16.73
CA GLU A 405 -5.80 -23.98 -16.82
C GLU A 405 -7.18 -24.02 -16.17
N VAL A 406 -8.10 -24.83 -16.71
CA VAL A 406 -9.42 -25.07 -16.09
C VAL A 406 -9.44 -26.43 -15.40
N HIS A 407 -9.83 -26.41 -14.13
CA HIS A 407 -9.94 -27.58 -13.27
C HIS A 407 -11.40 -27.97 -13.12
N TRP A 408 -11.76 -29.15 -13.65
CA TRP A 408 -13.05 -29.80 -13.47
C TRP A 408 -12.88 -30.89 -12.40
N MET A 409 -13.17 -30.56 -11.15
CA MET A 409 -12.79 -31.38 -9.99
C MET A 409 -13.92 -32.30 -9.52
N GLY A 410 -14.33 -33.23 -10.38
CA GLY A 410 -15.35 -34.23 -10.04
C GLY A 410 -15.01 -35.09 -8.82
N GLN A 411 -16.01 -35.78 -8.27
CA GLN A 411 -15.86 -36.51 -6.99
C GLN A 411 -14.99 -37.77 -7.08
N SER A 412 -14.79 -38.33 -8.28
CA SER A 412 -13.93 -39.48 -8.52
C SER A 412 -12.90 -39.15 -9.60
N ALA A 413 -11.82 -39.93 -9.67
CA ALA A 413 -10.80 -39.76 -10.72
C ALA A 413 -11.39 -39.85 -12.14
N LEU A 414 -12.45 -40.65 -12.34
CA LEU A 414 -13.16 -40.76 -13.63
C LEU A 414 -13.97 -39.51 -13.98
N GLY A 415 -14.28 -38.68 -12.98
CA GLY A 415 -15.00 -37.41 -13.15
C GLY A 415 -14.10 -36.18 -13.11
N GLN A 416 -12.77 -36.34 -13.02
CA GLN A 416 -11.83 -35.23 -12.90
C GLN A 416 -11.11 -34.97 -14.22
N TYR A 417 -10.93 -33.70 -14.58
CA TYR A 417 -10.18 -33.30 -15.75
C TYR A 417 -9.52 -31.93 -15.56
N ILE A 418 -8.32 -31.75 -16.10
CA ILE A 418 -7.63 -30.46 -16.15
C ILE A 418 -7.42 -30.11 -17.62
N ALA A 419 -8.09 -29.07 -18.09
CA ALA A 419 -7.89 -28.50 -19.41
C ALA A 419 -6.71 -27.52 -19.35
N LYS A 420 -5.52 -27.98 -19.77
CA LYS A 420 -4.27 -27.20 -19.70
C LYS A 420 -4.13 -26.16 -20.81
N GLU A 421 -4.85 -26.34 -21.90
CA GLU A 421 -4.77 -25.50 -23.08
C GLU A 421 -6.17 -25.03 -23.49
N PRO A 422 -6.29 -23.79 -24.01
CA PRO A 422 -7.55 -23.31 -24.57
C PRO A 422 -7.88 -24.06 -25.86
N VAL A 423 -9.15 -24.00 -26.27
CA VAL A 423 -9.66 -24.67 -27.48
C VAL A 423 -8.97 -24.21 -28.76
N SER A 424 -8.46 -22.97 -28.78
CA SER A 424 -7.58 -22.47 -29.81
C SER A 424 -6.83 -21.22 -29.35
N PRO A 425 -5.68 -20.89 -29.97
CA PRO A 425 -4.97 -19.63 -29.71
C PRO A 425 -5.80 -18.37 -29.97
N ALA A 426 -6.79 -18.46 -30.87
CA ALA A 426 -7.71 -17.36 -31.16
C ALA A 426 -8.77 -17.16 -30.07
N ASN A 427 -8.97 -18.13 -29.17
CA ASN A 427 -9.89 -18.05 -28.03
C ASN A 427 -9.19 -18.48 -26.74
N PRO A 428 -8.22 -17.70 -26.23
CA PRO A 428 -7.32 -18.11 -25.14
C PRO A 428 -8.01 -18.28 -23.78
N LEU A 429 -9.27 -17.85 -23.65
CA LEU A 429 -10.06 -17.93 -22.43
C LEU A 429 -11.12 -19.03 -22.46
N ARG A 430 -11.23 -19.79 -23.57
CA ARG A 430 -12.24 -20.84 -23.71
C ARG A 430 -11.59 -22.22 -23.63
N PHE A 431 -12.05 -23.04 -22.71
CA PHE A 431 -11.54 -24.39 -22.44
C PHE A 431 -12.65 -25.41 -22.68
N PHE A 432 -12.25 -26.64 -23.02
CA PHE A 432 -13.17 -27.73 -23.31
C PHE A 432 -12.92 -28.92 -22.38
N ILE A 433 -14.00 -29.37 -21.74
CA ILE A 433 -14.04 -30.56 -20.89
C ILE A 433 -14.60 -31.71 -21.73
N PRO A 434 -13.81 -32.76 -22.00
CA PRO A 434 -14.27 -33.90 -22.79
C PRO A 434 -15.45 -34.63 -22.14
N LYS A 435 -16.38 -35.11 -22.97
CA LYS A 435 -17.58 -35.85 -22.53
C LYS A 435 -17.28 -37.06 -21.64
N ASP A 436 -16.09 -37.65 -21.78
CA ASP A 436 -15.66 -38.83 -21.04
C ASP A 436 -15.60 -38.62 -19.52
N TYR A 437 -15.43 -37.36 -19.07
CA TYR A 437 -15.34 -37.00 -17.65
C TYR A 437 -16.66 -36.50 -17.07
N VAL A 438 -17.70 -36.38 -17.90
CA VAL A 438 -19.04 -35.92 -17.49
C VAL A 438 -19.81 -36.99 -16.69
N PRO A 439 -19.99 -38.24 -17.17
CA PRO A 439 -20.98 -39.14 -16.60
C PRO A 439 -20.63 -39.66 -15.19
N ALA A 440 -19.34 -39.69 -14.83
CA ALA A 440 -18.90 -40.00 -13.47
C ALA A 440 -19.34 -38.96 -12.43
N ASN A 441 -19.84 -37.80 -12.87
CA ASN A 441 -20.39 -36.72 -12.03
C ASN A 441 -21.92 -36.66 -12.02
N PHE A 442 -22.62 -37.64 -12.59
CA PHE A 442 -24.07 -37.70 -12.54
C PHE A 442 -24.60 -37.81 -11.11
N GLY A 443 -25.56 -36.94 -10.77
CA GLY A 443 -26.42 -37.07 -9.60
C GLY A 443 -27.20 -38.38 -9.62
N ARG A 444 -27.65 -38.83 -8.45
CA ARG A 444 -28.47 -40.05 -8.27
C ARG A 444 -29.93 -39.84 -8.67
N GLY A 445 -30.31 -38.61 -9.00
CA GLY A 445 -31.63 -38.22 -9.47
C GLY A 445 -31.66 -36.73 -9.80
N GLU A 446 -32.80 -36.25 -10.28
CA GLU A 446 -32.98 -34.85 -10.71
C GLU A 446 -32.73 -33.84 -9.57
N LYS A 447 -33.13 -34.20 -8.34
CA LYS A 447 -33.02 -33.37 -7.14
C LYS A 447 -31.78 -33.65 -6.29
N ASP A 448 -30.87 -34.52 -6.75
CA ASP A 448 -29.67 -34.83 -5.99
C ASP A 448 -28.68 -33.65 -6.04
N GLU A 449 -28.38 -33.09 -4.88
CA GLU A 449 -27.39 -32.02 -4.68
C GLU A 449 -26.10 -32.52 -4.01
N SER A 450 -26.08 -33.76 -3.52
CA SER A 450 -24.92 -34.33 -2.80
C SER A 450 -23.70 -34.54 -3.72
N ARG A 451 -23.93 -34.52 -5.03
CA ARG A 451 -22.90 -34.70 -6.07
C ARG A 451 -22.43 -33.39 -6.71
N ARG A 452 -22.55 -32.27 -6.00
CA ARG A 452 -21.88 -31.02 -6.42
C ARG A 452 -20.36 -31.17 -6.37
N PHE A 453 -19.69 -30.51 -7.29
CA PHE A 453 -18.24 -30.47 -7.41
C PHE A 453 -17.78 -29.12 -7.97
N GLN A 454 -16.49 -28.82 -7.80
CA GLN A 454 -15.95 -27.50 -8.11
C GLN A 454 -15.38 -27.44 -9.53
N VAL A 455 -15.69 -26.35 -10.22
CA VAL A 455 -15.05 -25.95 -11.48
C VAL A 455 -14.39 -24.59 -11.25
N PHE A 456 -13.07 -24.50 -11.42
CA PHE A 456 -12.33 -23.24 -11.25
C PHE A 456 -11.23 -23.12 -12.31
N TYR A 457 -10.70 -21.92 -12.50
CA TYR A 457 -9.48 -21.73 -13.28
C TYR A 457 -8.30 -21.37 -12.39
N ARG A 458 -7.11 -21.77 -12.83
CA ARG A 458 -5.84 -21.48 -12.20
C ARG A 458 -5.01 -20.64 -13.14
N LEU A 459 -4.57 -19.48 -12.68
CA LEU A 459 -3.61 -18.65 -13.41
C LEU A 459 -2.20 -19.09 -13.04
N ILE A 460 -1.37 -19.30 -14.05
CA ILE A 460 0.02 -19.72 -13.94
C ILE A 460 0.88 -18.58 -14.49
N GLY A 461 1.64 -17.93 -13.61
CA GLY A 461 2.58 -16.87 -13.94
C GLY A 461 4.00 -17.19 -13.49
N ALA A 462 4.93 -16.29 -13.78
CA ALA A 462 6.35 -16.46 -13.40
C ALA A 462 6.57 -16.52 -11.88
N THR A 463 5.68 -15.91 -11.10
CA THR A 463 5.79 -15.75 -9.65
C THR A 463 4.98 -16.79 -8.85
N GLY A 464 4.22 -17.67 -9.52
CA GLY A 464 3.44 -18.71 -8.85
C GLY A 464 2.11 -19.03 -9.53
N GLN A 465 1.21 -19.66 -8.77
CA GLN A 465 -0.12 -20.06 -9.21
C GLN A 465 -1.18 -19.48 -8.29
N VAL A 466 -2.32 -19.04 -8.86
CA VAL A 466 -3.46 -18.52 -8.11
C VAL A 466 -4.77 -19.08 -8.65
N ASP A 467 -5.64 -19.53 -7.75
CA ASP A 467 -6.94 -20.13 -8.07
C ASP A 467 -8.07 -19.09 -8.01
N SER A 468 -9.02 -19.20 -8.93
CA SER A 468 -10.26 -18.44 -8.90
C SER A 468 -11.20 -18.89 -7.79
N ALA A 469 -12.24 -18.09 -7.52
CA ALA A 469 -13.42 -18.61 -6.83
C ALA A 469 -13.99 -19.82 -7.61
N PRO A 470 -14.45 -20.89 -6.94
CA PRO A 470 -15.00 -22.06 -7.61
C PRO A 470 -16.46 -21.85 -8.03
N TYR A 471 -16.85 -22.45 -9.16
CA TYR A 471 -18.24 -22.66 -9.55
C TYR A 471 -18.71 -24.05 -9.09
N ASN A 472 -19.73 -24.11 -8.24
CA ASN A 472 -20.26 -25.33 -7.64
C ASN A 472 -21.32 -25.99 -8.55
N LEU A 473 -20.85 -26.89 -9.41
CA LEU A 473 -21.65 -27.55 -10.43
C LEU A 473 -22.18 -28.90 -9.97
N ARG A 474 -23.39 -29.27 -10.40
CA ARG A 474 -23.86 -30.67 -10.42
C ARG A 474 -24.37 -31.06 -11.80
N ILE A 475 -24.31 -32.35 -12.15
CA ILE A 475 -24.87 -32.85 -13.41
C ILE A 475 -26.11 -33.68 -13.09
N THR A 476 -27.29 -33.31 -13.61
CA THR A 476 -28.48 -34.16 -13.44
C THR A 476 -28.38 -35.35 -14.39
N PRO A 477 -28.68 -36.58 -13.94
CA PRO A 477 -28.49 -37.78 -14.74
C PRO A 477 -29.35 -37.78 -16.01
N VAL A 478 -28.90 -38.52 -17.01
CA VAL A 478 -29.73 -38.83 -18.18
C VAL A 478 -30.93 -39.67 -17.73
N PRO A 479 -32.17 -39.35 -18.13
CA PRO A 479 -33.35 -40.14 -17.78
C PRO A 479 -33.20 -41.60 -18.22
N SER A 480 -33.64 -42.55 -17.39
CA SER A 480 -33.51 -43.99 -17.70
C SER A 480 -34.24 -44.40 -18.99
N THR A 481 -35.28 -43.65 -19.38
CA THR A 481 -36.00 -43.83 -20.65
C THR A 481 -35.14 -43.58 -21.89
N SER A 482 -34.05 -42.81 -21.77
CA SER A 482 -33.10 -42.53 -22.85
C SER A 482 -32.06 -43.65 -23.04
N TYR A 483 -31.99 -44.62 -22.13
CA TYR A 483 -31.12 -45.79 -22.27
C TYR A 483 -31.82 -46.93 -23.02
N PRO A 484 -31.05 -47.83 -23.67
CA PRO A 484 -31.62 -49.00 -24.34
C PRO A 484 -32.31 -49.92 -23.33
N GLN A 485 -33.35 -50.60 -23.80
CA GLN A 485 -33.95 -51.73 -23.08
C GLN A 485 -33.22 -53.01 -23.45
N ILE A 486 -32.91 -53.83 -22.46
CA ILE A 486 -32.41 -55.17 -22.72
C ILE A 486 -33.49 -56.01 -23.41
N THR A 487 -33.10 -56.79 -24.40
CA THR A 487 -34.01 -57.67 -25.14
C THR A 487 -33.61 -59.13 -24.95
N CYS A 488 -34.59 -60.02 -25.08
CA CYS A 488 -34.37 -61.46 -25.14
C CYS A 488 -34.82 -61.95 -26.51
N THR A 489 -33.88 -62.50 -27.29
CA THR A 489 -34.10 -62.83 -28.71
C THR A 489 -35.18 -63.90 -28.90
N GLN A 490 -35.27 -64.85 -27.97
CA GLN A 490 -36.23 -65.95 -28.01
C GLN A 490 -37.63 -65.56 -27.49
N ALA A 491 -37.78 -64.36 -26.92
CA ALA A 491 -39.07 -63.88 -26.44
C ALA A 491 -39.89 -63.26 -27.58
N ASP A 492 -41.21 -63.45 -27.52
CA ASP A 492 -42.18 -62.83 -28.42
C ASP A 492 -43.24 -62.04 -27.62
N ALA A 493 -44.28 -61.54 -28.29
CA ALA A 493 -45.34 -60.75 -27.65
C ALA A 493 -46.08 -61.51 -26.53
N GLY A 494 -46.01 -62.86 -26.50
CA GLY A 494 -46.58 -63.68 -25.45
C GLY A 494 -45.65 -63.94 -24.27
N GLY A 495 -44.36 -63.59 -24.36
CA GLY A 495 -43.33 -63.89 -23.36
C GLY A 495 -42.24 -64.85 -23.88
N LEU A 496 -41.54 -65.53 -22.97
CA LEU A 496 -40.47 -66.48 -23.32
C LEU A 496 -40.98 -67.92 -23.13
N SER A 497 -41.08 -68.71 -24.20
CA SER A 497 -41.35 -70.16 -24.08
C SER A 497 -40.06 -70.91 -23.74
N LEU A 498 -40.09 -71.69 -22.66
CA LEU A 498 -38.94 -72.47 -22.20
C LEU A 498 -38.47 -73.48 -23.25
N ALA A 499 -39.37 -74.00 -24.09
CA ALA A 499 -39.06 -74.90 -25.19
C ALA A 499 -38.21 -74.22 -26.29
N LYS A 500 -38.35 -72.90 -26.48
CA LYS A 500 -37.56 -72.12 -27.46
C LYS A 500 -36.17 -71.75 -26.93
N VAL A 501 -35.87 -71.98 -25.66
CA VAL A 501 -34.58 -71.65 -25.04
C VAL A 501 -33.53 -72.72 -25.37
N PRO A 502 -32.42 -72.37 -26.06
CA PRO A 502 -31.31 -73.29 -26.33
C PRO A 502 -30.68 -73.83 -25.03
N ALA A 503 -30.00 -74.98 -25.12
CA ALA A 503 -29.26 -75.53 -23.98
C ALA A 503 -28.21 -74.55 -23.42
N ALA A 504 -27.61 -73.72 -24.28
CA ALA A 504 -26.65 -72.69 -23.91
C ALA A 504 -27.27 -71.43 -23.27
N GLY A 505 -28.59 -71.38 -23.07
CA GLY A 505 -29.31 -70.22 -22.52
C GLY A 505 -29.91 -69.28 -23.58
N ALA A 506 -30.81 -68.41 -23.12
CA ALA A 506 -31.48 -67.41 -23.95
C ALA A 506 -30.54 -66.23 -24.25
N ASP A 507 -30.63 -65.69 -25.46
CA ASP A 507 -29.77 -64.60 -25.94
C ASP A 507 -30.30 -63.25 -25.46
N LEU A 508 -29.53 -62.62 -24.59
CA LEU A 508 -29.76 -61.26 -24.15
C LEU A 508 -28.94 -60.29 -25.00
N ALA A 509 -29.56 -59.19 -25.41
CA ALA A 509 -28.88 -58.09 -26.09
C ALA A 509 -29.25 -56.75 -25.45
N LEU A 510 -28.23 -55.97 -25.10
CA LEU A 510 -28.35 -54.58 -24.68
C LEU A 510 -27.72 -53.71 -25.77
N GLY A 511 -28.48 -52.78 -26.34
CA GLY A 511 -27.97 -51.85 -27.35
C GLY A 511 -26.91 -50.90 -26.80
N THR A 512 -26.39 -50.01 -27.65
CA THR A 512 -25.48 -48.94 -27.21
C THR A 512 -26.20 -47.90 -26.37
N TRP A 513 -25.45 -47.19 -25.52
CA TRP A 513 -25.99 -46.17 -24.62
C TRP A 513 -25.20 -44.87 -24.70
N LEU A 514 -25.84 -43.77 -24.28
CA LEU A 514 -25.19 -42.48 -24.17
C LEU A 514 -24.03 -42.54 -23.18
N PHE A 515 -22.89 -41.97 -23.58
CA PHE A 515 -21.62 -42.06 -22.87
C PHE A 515 -21.02 -43.47 -22.77
N GLY A 516 -21.43 -44.42 -23.63
CA GLY A 516 -20.82 -45.76 -23.68
C GLY A 516 -19.32 -45.71 -23.87
N LYS A 517 -18.59 -46.33 -22.95
CA LYS A 517 -17.12 -46.35 -22.96
C LYS A 517 -16.57 -47.65 -22.35
N GLN A 518 -15.43 -48.08 -22.85
CA GLN A 518 -14.65 -49.17 -22.27
C GLN A 518 -14.36 -48.90 -20.78
N GLY A 519 -14.46 -49.96 -19.96
CA GLY A 519 -14.16 -49.93 -18.53
C GLY A 519 -15.34 -49.55 -17.64
N GLN A 520 -16.46 -49.11 -18.19
CA GLN A 520 -17.71 -48.95 -17.43
C GLN A 520 -18.18 -50.30 -16.89
N LEU A 521 -18.74 -50.32 -15.68
CA LEU A 521 -19.10 -51.58 -15.01
C LEU A 521 -20.58 -51.86 -15.23
N LEU A 522 -20.89 -52.94 -15.95
CA LEU A 522 -22.25 -53.38 -16.23
C LEU A 522 -22.64 -54.52 -15.29
N THR A 523 -23.78 -54.37 -14.63
CA THR A 523 -24.45 -55.46 -13.92
C THR A 523 -25.77 -55.78 -14.60
N VAL A 524 -26.05 -57.07 -14.80
CA VAL A 524 -27.35 -57.55 -15.28
C VAL A 524 -27.87 -58.57 -14.28
N VAL A 525 -29.00 -58.27 -13.66
CA VAL A 525 -29.68 -59.17 -12.72
C VAL A 525 -30.97 -59.66 -13.36
N VAL A 526 -31.31 -60.92 -13.15
CA VAL A 526 -32.63 -61.45 -13.46
C VAL A 526 -33.33 -61.82 -12.15
N SER A 527 -34.59 -61.42 -12.00
CA SER A 527 -35.43 -61.75 -10.85
C SER A 527 -36.71 -62.46 -11.29
N GLY A 528 -37.21 -63.38 -10.49
CA GLY A 528 -38.44 -64.14 -10.78
C GLY A 528 -38.95 -64.89 -9.55
N VAL A 529 -39.98 -65.71 -9.75
CA VAL A 529 -40.61 -66.48 -8.65
C VAL A 529 -40.41 -67.98 -8.86
N THR A 530 -39.98 -68.67 -7.81
CA THR A 530 -39.85 -70.13 -7.72
C THR A 530 -40.90 -70.70 -6.76
N ALA A 531 -41.01 -72.03 -6.67
CA ALA A 531 -41.88 -72.68 -5.69
C ALA A 531 -41.55 -72.32 -4.23
N THR A 532 -40.33 -71.83 -3.95
CA THR A 532 -39.87 -71.45 -2.61
C THR A 532 -39.90 -69.94 -2.33
N GLY A 533 -40.32 -69.13 -3.31
CA GLY A 533 -40.36 -67.66 -3.20
C GLY A 533 -39.60 -66.96 -4.32
N GLU A 534 -39.40 -65.65 -4.18
CA GLU A 534 -38.63 -64.83 -5.11
C GLU A 534 -37.15 -65.28 -5.16
N VAL A 535 -36.57 -65.24 -6.35
CA VAL A 535 -35.16 -65.57 -6.61
C VAL A 535 -34.55 -64.51 -7.51
N GLU A 536 -33.26 -64.24 -7.32
CA GLU A 536 -32.45 -63.41 -8.21
C GLU A 536 -31.18 -64.15 -8.64
N GLU A 537 -30.75 -63.96 -9.87
CA GLU A 537 -29.46 -64.41 -10.38
C GLU A 537 -28.73 -63.25 -11.08
N VAL A 538 -27.44 -63.13 -10.81
CA VAL A 538 -26.58 -62.12 -11.42
C VAL A 538 -25.93 -62.71 -12.68
N ILE A 539 -26.37 -62.24 -13.85
CA ILE A 539 -25.89 -62.68 -15.16
C ILE A 539 -24.53 -62.06 -15.49
N LEU A 540 -24.38 -60.78 -15.16
CA LEU A 540 -23.11 -60.04 -15.22
C LEU A 540 -22.98 -59.31 -13.90
N ASP A 541 -21.87 -59.50 -13.19
CA ASP A 541 -21.57 -58.80 -11.93
C ASP A 541 -20.46 -57.78 -12.15
N SER A 542 -20.83 -56.50 -12.13
CA SER A 542 -19.89 -55.38 -12.25
C SER A 542 -18.85 -55.57 -13.36
N ALA A 543 -19.26 -56.17 -14.48
CA ALA A 543 -18.36 -56.61 -15.52
C ALA A 543 -17.85 -55.40 -16.31
N PRO A 544 -16.53 -55.24 -16.50
CA PRO A 544 -15.99 -54.12 -17.27
C PRO A 544 -16.33 -54.28 -18.75
N VAL A 545 -17.01 -53.28 -19.30
CA VAL A 545 -17.39 -53.18 -20.71
C VAL A 545 -16.13 -53.10 -21.57
N THR A 546 -16.03 -53.91 -22.63
CA THR A 546 -14.93 -53.85 -23.60
C THR A 546 -15.14 -52.71 -24.61
N ALA A 547 -14.09 -52.34 -25.36
CA ALA A 547 -14.22 -51.33 -26.42
C ALA A 547 -15.26 -51.72 -27.47
N GLU A 548 -15.24 -52.98 -27.92
CA GLU A 548 -16.21 -53.53 -28.87
C GLU A 548 -17.64 -53.49 -28.31
N GLN A 549 -17.82 -53.81 -27.03
CA GLN A 549 -19.13 -53.77 -26.37
C GLN A 549 -19.68 -52.34 -26.22
N ALA A 550 -18.81 -51.35 -25.98
CA ALA A 550 -19.23 -49.95 -25.93
C ALA A 550 -19.69 -49.46 -27.31
N GLU A 551 -19.06 -49.94 -28.38
CA GLU A 551 -19.38 -49.55 -29.76
C GLU A 551 -20.60 -50.30 -30.34
N ASN A 552 -20.76 -51.59 -30.02
CA ASN A 552 -21.75 -52.46 -30.65
C ASN A 552 -22.88 -52.93 -29.71
N GLY A 553 -22.80 -52.61 -28.42
CA GLY A 553 -23.70 -53.12 -27.38
C GLY A 553 -23.19 -54.44 -26.74
N VAL A 554 -23.90 -54.89 -25.70
CA VAL A 554 -23.52 -56.05 -24.90
C VAL A 554 -24.42 -57.24 -25.21
N ARG A 555 -23.81 -58.42 -25.36
CA ARG A 555 -24.51 -59.70 -25.47
C ARG A 555 -24.20 -60.56 -24.25
N ALA A 556 -25.22 -61.23 -23.72
CA ALA A 556 -25.08 -62.15 -22.60
C ALA A 556 -26.03 -63.35 -22.77
N LYS A 557 -25.83 -64.38 -21.96
CA LYS A 557 -26.69 -65.57 -21.93
C LYS A 557 -27.44 -65.62 -20.61
N LEU A 558 -28.77 -65.74 -20.68
CA LEU A 558 -29.61 -66.07 -19.54
C LEU A 558 -29.65 -67.60 -19.38
N PRO A 559 -29.10 -68.17 -18.30
CA PRO A 559 -29.02 -69.61 -18.12
C PRO A 559 -30.39 -70.29 -18.20
N LYS A 560 -30.49 -71.36 -19.00
CA LYS A 560 -31.71 -72.16 -19.08
C LYS A 560 -32.05 -72.80 -17.73
N ALA A 561 -31.04 -73.20 -16.97
CA ALA A 561 -31.21 -73.81 -15.65
C ALA A 561 -31.93 -72.88 -14.65
N PHE A 562 -31.66 -71.58 -14.70
CA PHE A 562 -32.39 -70.61 -13.89
C PHE A 562 -33.87 -70.53 -14.29
N LEU A 563 -34.13 -70.44 -15.60
CA LEU A 563 -35.50 -70.42 -16.15
C LEU A 563 -36.29 -71.69 -15.80
N GLU A 564 -35.64 -72.86 -15.77
CA GLU A 564 -36.26 -74.13 -15.38
C GLU A 564 -36.71 -74.15 -13.91
N GLY A 565 -36.06 -73.36 -13.04
CA GLY A 565 -36.43 -73.22 -11.62
C GLY A 565 -37.60 -72.27 -11.36
N LEU A 566 -37.97 -71.44 -12.34
CA LEU A 566 -39.06 -70.47 -12.21
C LEU A 566 -40.44 -71.12 -12.40
N ILE A 567 -41.47 -70.55 -11.77
CA ILE A 567 -42.86 -70.94 -11.96
C ILE A 567 -43.31 -70.53 -13.37
N ARG A 568 -43.87 -71.48 -14.12
CA ARG A 568 -44.44 -71.22 -15.45
C ARG A 568 -45.75 -70.44 -15.33
N GLY A 569 -45.94 -69.47 -16.22
CA GLY A 569 -47.08 -68.54 -16.21
C GLY A 569 -46.82 -67.29 -15.37
N GLU A 570 -45.78 -67.28 -14.55
CA GLU A 570 -45.35 -66.11 -13.79
C GLU A 570 -44.38 -65.23 -14.59
N SER A 571 -44.28 -63.96 -14.16
CA SER A 571 -43.37 -62.99 -14.75
C SER A 571 -41.97 -63.07 -14.13
N PHE A 572 -40.96 -62.79 -14.94
CA PHE A 572 -39.59 -62.53 -14.49
C PHE A 572 -39.07 -61.26 -15.15
N THR A 573 -38.13 -60.57 -14.49
CA THR A 573 -37.62 -59.28 -14.94
C THR A 573 -36.11 -59.35 -15.09
N ILE A 574 -35.62 -58.82 -16.22
CA ILE A 574 -34.18 -58.66 -16.47
C ILE A 574 -33.84 -57.18 -16.35
N SER A 575 -32.97 -56.86 -15.39
CA SER A 575 -32.64 -55.50 -14.97
C SER A 575 -31.16 -55.18 -15.16
N PRO A 576 -30.80 -54.50 -16.26
CA PRO A 576 -29.47 -53.94 -16.45
C PRO A 576 -29.26 -52.67 -15.63
N ARG A 577 -28.07 -52.50 -15.07
CA ARG A 577 -27.61 -51.26 -14.41
C ARG A 577 -26.13 -51.03 -14.67
N LEU A 578 -25.73 -49.78 -14.88
CA LEU A 578 -24.38 -49.42 -15.30
C LEU A 578 -23.77 -48.40 -14.34
N SER A 579 -22.50 -48.60 -13.95
CA SER A 579 -21.74 -47.59 -13.23
C SER A 579 -20.83 -46.79 -14.15
N PHE A 580 -20.95 -45.47 -14.05
CA PHE A 580 -20.09 -44.49 -14.71
C PHE A 580 -18.93 -44.00 -13.83
N ASP A 581 -18.97 -44.28 -12.53
CA ASP A 581 -18.10 -43.72 -11.51
C ASP A 581 -17.30 -44.80 -10.75
N GLY A 582 -16.98 -45.90 -11.44
CA GLY A 582 -16.07 -46.94 -10.92
C GLY A 582 -16.69 -47.83 -9.84
N GLY A 583 -18.02 -48.00 -9.86
CA GLY A 583 -18.77 -48.88 -8.97
C GLY A 583 -19.43 -48.18 -7.77
N VAL A 584 -19.29 -46.86 -7.65
CA VAL A 584 -19.90 -46.09 -6.54
C VAL A 584 -21.42 -46.01 -6.67
N TYR A 585 -21.91 -45.81 -7.89
CA TYR A 585 -23.34 -45.79 -8.18
C TYR A 585 -23.64 -46.53 -9.49
N PHE A 586 -24.73 -47.32 -9.48
CA PHE A 586 -25.22 -48.03 -10.65
C PHE A 586 -26.53 -47.43 -11.13
N THR A 587 -26.48 -46.76 -12.28
CA THR A 587 -27.63 -46.16 -12.94
C THR A 587 -28.49 -47.24 -13.58
N PRO A 588 -29.80 -47.32 -13.24
CA PRO A 588 -30.68 -48.32 -13.82
C PRO A 588 -30.97 -48.03 -15.29
N PHE A 589 -30.88 -49.07 -16.13
CA PHE A 589 -31.30 -49.04 -17.53
C PHE A 589 -32.71 -49.62 -17.66
N ARG A 590 -33.29 -49.54 -18.87
CA ARG A 590 -34.62 -50.08 -19.11
C ARG A 590 -34.61 -51.61 -18.98
N SER A 591 -35.38 -52.09 -18.01
CA SER A 591 -35.60 -53.51 -17.78
C SER A 591 -36.64 -54.07 -18.75
N ILE A 592 -36.65 -55.39 -18.95
CA ILE A 592 -37.74 -56.10 -19.63
C ILE A 592 -38.38 -57.08 -18.67
N THR A 593 -39.72 -57.12 -18.64
CA THR A 593 -40.49 -58.11 -17.88
C THR A 593 -41.16 -59.03 -18.88
N LEU A 594 -40.99 -60.34 -18.69
CA LEU A 594 -41.49 -61.38 -19.58
C LEU A 594 -42.23 -62.43 -18.77
N THR A 595 -43.29 -62.99 -19.34
CA THR A 595 -43.96 -64.18 -18.79
C THR A 595 -43.23 -65.44 -19.25
N LEU A 596 -42.96 -66.37 -18.33
CA LEU A 596 -42.36 -67.66 -18.69
C LEU A 596 -43.45 -68.64 -19.15
N ASN A 597 -43.48 -68.93 -20.45
CA ASN A 597 -44.44 -69.84 -21.06
C ASN A 597 -43.91 -71.28 -21.11
N ARG A 598 -44.86 -72.21 -21.36
CA ARG A 598 -44.58 -73.65 -21.43
C ARG A 598 -43.48 -74.03 -22.41
#